data_AF-A0A7K2N3W9-F1
#
_entry.id   AF-A0A7K2N3W9-F1
#
_cell.length_a   1.000
_cell.length_b   1.000
_cell.length_c   1.000
_cell.angle_alpha   90.00
_cell.angle_beta   90.00
_cell.angle_gamma   90.00
#
_symmetry.space_group_name_H-M   'P 1'
#
loop_
_entity.id
_entity.type
_entity.pdbx_description
1 polymer ?
#
loop_
_entity_poly.entity_id
_entity_poly.type
_entity_poly.pdbx_seq_one_letter_code
_entity_poly.pdbx_strand_id
1 'polypeptide(L)'
;GIKAAAKYLSQSSHKGEVKLTGLGAPNDMRPYIEDGTVEAFLLWDPAKLGELAGHAAVALASGQITGREGQMFLAGGMGWFKLGENGVITLGDPTVFDAGNIDDYDF
;
A
#
# COMPACT_ATOMS: atom_id res chain seq x y z
N GLY A 1 13.54 7.47 -5.43
CA GLY A 1 12.34 6.62 -5.48
C GLY A 1 11.82 6.53 -6.90
N ILE A 2 10.81 5.68 -7.15
CA ILE A 2 10.28 5.40 -8.49
C ILE A 2 9.86 6.66 -9.26
N LYS A 3 9.30 7.68 -8.59
CA LYS A 3 8.95 8.98 -9.16
C LYS A 3 10.11 9.65 -9.92
N ALA A 4 11.32 9.62 -9.36
CA ALA A 4 12.48 10.26 -9.99
C ALA A 4 12.91 9.50 -11.26
N ALA A 5 12.84 8.17 -11.23
CA ALA A 5 13.10 7.33 -12.40
C ALA A 5 12.03 7.54 -13.49
N ALA A 6 10.75 7.62 -13.10
CA ALA A 6 9.64 7.88 -14.01
C ALA A 6 9.79 9.25 -14.69
N LYS A 7 10.12 10.28 -13.91
CA LYS A 7 10.41 11.62 -14.44
C LYS A 7 11.52 11.59 -15.49
N TYR A 8 12.63 10.91 -15.20
CA TYR A 8 13.73 10.77 -16.16
C TYR A 8 13.28 10.04 -17.43
N LEU A 9 12.67 8.86 -17.28
CA LEU A 9 12.24 8.05 -18.42
C LEU A 9 11.24 8.79 -19.31
N SER A 10 10.26 9.47 -18.70
CA SER A 10 9.22 10.23 -19.42
C SER A 10 9.77 11.32 -20.35
N GLN A 11 10.98 11.81 -20.08
CA GLN A 11 11.63 12.90 -20.83
C GLN A 11 12.85 12.42 -21.64
N SER A 12 13.18 11.13 -21.57
CA SER A 12 14.36 10.55 -22.20
C SER A 12 14.02 9.82 -23.50
N SER A 13 15.05 9.50 -24.28
CA SER A 13 14.93 8.60 -25.44
C SER A 13 14.50 7.17 -25.08
N HIS A 14 14.57 6.79 -23.81
CA HIS A 14 14.26 5.43 -23.34
C HIS A 14 12.79 5.24 -22.94
N LYS A 15 11.92 6.24 -23.18
CA LYS A 15 10.48 6.13 -22.88
C LYS A 15 9.88 4.96 -23.66
N GLY A 16 9.23 4.04 -22.96
CA GLY A 16 8.63 2.83 -23.54
C GLY A 16 9.62 1.70 -23.83
N GLU A 17 10.93 1.95 -23.79
CA GLU A 17 11.97 0.92 -23.96
C GLU A 17 12.28 0.22 -22.63
N VAL A 18 12.28 0.97 -21.53
CA VAL A 18 12.58 0.46 -20.19
C VAL A 18 11.30 0.42 -19.36
N LYS A 19 10.91 -0.78 -18.93
CA LYS A 19 9.82 -0.96 -17.96
C LYS A 19 10.25 -0.48 -16.59
N LEU A 20 9.42 0.35 -15.97
CA LEU A 20 9.63 0.86 -14.62
C LEU A 20 8.51 0.40 -13.69
N THR A 21 8.89 -0.12 -12.52
CA THR A 21 7.98 -0.47 -11.42
C THR A 21 8.67 -0.22 -10.06
N GLY A 22 7.97 -0.50 -8.95
CA GLY A 22 8.45 -0.27 -7.59
C GLY A 22 7.36 0.28 -6.68
N LEU A 23 7.78 1.02 -5.64
CA LEU A 23 6.89 1.59 -4.63
C LEU A 23 6.73 3.12 -4.79
N GLY A 24 5.49 3.60 -4.95
CA GLY A 24 5.20 5.02 -5.14
C GLY A 24 3.77 5.40 -4.73
N ALA A 25 3.56 6.65 -4.32
CA ALA A 25 2.23 7.17 -4.00
C ALA A 25 1.41 7.40 -5.28
N PRO A 26 0.12 7.02 -5.32
CA PRO A 26 -0.76 7.24 -6.46
C PRO A 26 -0.73 8.64 -7.03
N ASN A 27 -0.84 9.68 -6.19
CA ASN A 27 -0.84 11.06 -6.64
C ASN A 27 0.46 11.49 -7.34
N ASP A 28 1.59 10.96 -6.86
CA ASP A 28 2.90 11.24 -7.43
C ASP A 28 3.15 10.50 -8.75
N MET A 29 2.46 9.37 -8.95
CA MET A 29 2.69 8.45 -10.06
C MET A 29 1.65 8.57 -11.17
N ARG A 30 0.46 9.12 -10.90
CA ARG A 30 -0.65 9.28 -11.85
C ARG A 30 -0.23 9.85 -13.22
N PRO A 31 0.55 10.94 -13.31
CA PRO A 31 0.94 11.48 -14.62
C PRO A 31 1.76 10.50 -15.46
N TYR A 32 2.48 9.57 -14.82
CA TYR A 32 3.32 8.59 -15.51
C TYR A 32 2.57 7.31 -15.90
N ILE A 33 1.44 7.03 -15.24
CA ILE A 33 0.46 6.04 -15.71
C ILE A 33 -0.25 6.60 -16.95
N GLU A 34 -0.76 7.84 -16.86
CA GLU A 34 -1.50 8.51 -17.93
C GLU A 34 -0.67 8.71 -19.20
N ASP A 35 0.62 9.04 -19.06
CA ASP A 35 1.51 9.26 -20.20
C ASP A 35 2.19 7.99 -20.74
N GLY A 36 1.90 6.83 -20.14
CA GLY A 36 2.40 5.51 -20.53
C GLY A 36 3.86 5.22 -20.15
N THR A 37 4.51 6.07 -19.34
CA THR A 37 5.89 5.81 -18.86
C THR A 37 5.94 4.65 -17.86
N VAL A 38 4.90 4.48 -17.05
CA VAL A 38 4.74 3.41 -16.06
C VAL A 38 3.46 2.65 -16.37
N GLU A 39 3.51 1.32 -16.35
CA GLU A 39 2.32 0.50 -16.56
C GLU A 39 1.65 0.13 -15.23
N ALA A 40 2.46 -0.23 -14.23
CA ALA A 40 1.98 -0.55 -12.90
C ALA A 40 3.07 -0.34 -11.83
N PHE A 41 2.64 0.06 -10.64
CA PHE A 41 3.46 0.11 -9.43
C PHE A 41 2.66 -0.36 -8.22
N LEU A 42 3.32 -0.47 -7.07
CA LEU A 42 2.73 -1.01 -5.85
C LEU A 42 2.79 0.03 -4.73
N LEU A 43 1.82 -0.03 -3.81
CA LEU A 43 1.91 0.55 -2.47
C LEU A 43 0.82 -0.11 -1.60
N TRP A 44 0.45 0.51 -0.49
CA TRP A 44 -0.66 0.14 0.36
C TRP A 44 -1.46 1.40 0.70
N ASP A 45 -2.71 1.21 1.08
CA ASP A 45 -3.60 2.29 1.52
C ASP A 45 -3.25 2.71 2.97
N PRO A 46 -2.73 3.93 3.19
CA PRO A 46 -2.37 4.39 4.53
C PRO A 46 -3.57 4.54 5.45
N ALA A 47 -4.77 4.81 4.92
CA ALA A 47 -5.99 4.92 5.72
C ALA A 47 -6.37 3.56 6.32
N LYS A 48 -6.32 2.50 5.51
CA LYS A 48 -6.53 1.12 6.01
C LYS A 48 -5.48 0.71 7.02
N LEU A 49 -4.21 1.10 6.82
CA LEU A 49 -3.16 0.82 7.79
C LEU A 49 -3.42 1.52 9.13
N GLY A 50 -3.86 2.78 9.10
CA GLY A 50 -4.25 3.54 10.29
C GLY A 50 -5.46 2.96 11.00
N GLU A 51 -6.49 2.55 10.26
CA GLU A 51 -7.69 1.89 10.80
C GLU A 51 -7.32 0.59 11.54
N LEU A 52 -6.51 -0.27 10.90
CA LEU A 52 -6.03 -1.51 11.51
C LEU A 52 -5.21 -1.24 12.79
N ALA A 53 -4.31 -0.25 12.75
CA ALA A 53 -3.51 0.12 13.91
C ALA A 53 -4.39 0.62 15.08
N GLY A 54 -5.42 1.42 14.79
CA GLY A 54 -6.39 1.87 15.78
C GLY A 54 -7.15 0.72 16.43
N HIS A 55 -7.65 -0.23 15.63
CA HIS A 55 -8.31 -1.43 16.14
C HIS A 55 -7.38 -2.31 16.98
N ALA A 56 -6.13 -2.51 16.54
CA ALA A 56 -5.14 -3.27 17.29
C ALA A 56 -4.84 -2.63 18.66
N ALA A 57 -4.70 -1.30 18.71
CA ALA A 57 -4.47 -0.57 19.95
C ALA A 57 -5.64 -0.72 20.94
N VAL A 58 -6.89 -0.63 20.46
CA VAL A 58 -8.09 -0.85 21.29
C VAL A 58 -8.15 -2.29 21.80
N ALA A 59 -7.89 -3.27 20.93
CA ALA A 59 -7.90 -4.69 21.31
C ALA A 59 -6.86 -5.00 22.39
N LEU A 60 -5.67 -4.40 22.32
CA LEU A 60 -4.64 -4.53 23.34
C LEU A 60 -5.03 -3.84 24.64
N ALA A 61 -5.46 -2.57 24.58
CA ALA A 61 -5.80 -1.78 25.76
C ALA A 61 -7.02 -2.32 26.53
N SER A 62 -7.96 -2.96 25.82
CA SER A 62 -9.13 -3.61 26.42
C SER A 62 -8.85 -5.03 26.93
N GLY A 63 -7.66 -5.57 26.69
CA GLY A 63 -7.28 -6.93 27.10
C GLY A 63 -7.87 -8.05 26.23
N GLN A 64 -8.48 -7.74 25.08
CA GLN A 64 -8.94 -8.75 24.11
C GLN A 64 -7.77 -9.58 23.57
N ILE A 65 -6.63 -8.93 23.35
CA ILE A 65 -5.36 -9.55 23.00
C ILE A 65 -4.27 -9.09 23.97
N THR A 66 -3.19 -9.86 24.05
CA THR A 66 -2.03 -9.56 24.90
C THR A 66 -0.76 -9.32 24.10
N GLY A 67 -0.84 -9.28 22.77
CA GLY A 67 0.34 -9.22 21.90
C GLY A 67 0.98 -10.58 21.61
N ARG A 68 0.38 -11.69 22.06
CA ARG A 68 0.94 -13.03 21.83
C ARG A 68 0.65 -13.49 20.41
N GLU A 69 1.65 -14.06 19.77
CA GLU A 69 1.51 -14.70 18.46
C GLU A 69 0.35 -15.71 18.46
N GLY A 70 -0.39 -15.76 17.36
CA GLY A 70 -1.52 -16.65 17.17
C GLY A 70 -2.86 -16.09 17.65
N GLN A 71 -2.87 -15.06 18.50
CA GLN A 71 -4.09 -14.37 18.88
C GLN A 71 -4.73 -13.68 17.66
N MET A 72 -6.05 -13.53 17.70
CA MET A 72 -6.82 -12.86 16.66
C MET A 72 -7.71 -11.78 17.27
N PHE A 73 -7.96 -10.73 16.51
CA PHE A 73 -8.91 -9.68 16.86
C PHE A 73 -9.71 -9.24 15.63
N LEU A 74 -10.91 -8.70 15.86
CA LEU A 74 -11.77 -8.17 14.81
C LEU A 74 -11.50 -6.68 14.61
N ALA A 75 -11.08 -6.27 13.42
CA ALA A 75 -10.81 -4.89 13.04
C ALA A 75 -12.00 -4.29 12.28
N GLY A 76 -13.13 -4.13 12.97
CA GLY A 76 -14.32 -3.51 12.39
C GLY A 76 -14.79 -4.19 11.10
N GLY A 77 -15.01 -3.39 10.05
CA GLY A 77 -15.41 -3.87 8.73
C GLY A 77 -14.28 -4.56 7.95
N MET A 78 -13.03 -4.45 8.39
CA MET A 78 -11.87 -5.07 7.74
C MET A 78 -11.78 -6.58 8.02
N GLY A 79 -12.51 -7.09 9.02
CA GLY A 79 -12.53 -8.50 9.37
C GLY A 79 -11.46 -8.91 10.40
N TRP A 80 -11.11 -10.19 10.42
CA TRP A 80 -10.24 -10.78 11.42
C TRP A 80 -8.76 -10.66 11.05
N PHE A 81 -7.95 -10.20 12.00
CA PHE A 81 -6.50 -10.14 11.87
C PHE A 81 -5.83 -11.01 12.91
N LYS A 82 -4.71 -11.63 12.52
CA LYS A 82 -3.91 -12.52 13.37
C LYS A 82 -2.60 -11.83 13.74
N LEU A 83 -2.21 -11.97 15.00
CA LEU A 83 -0.88 -11.59 15.46
C LEU A 83 0.11 -12.64 14.98
N GLY A 84 1.09 -12.21 14.19
CA GLY A 84 2.24 -13.00 13.81
C GLY A 84 3.35 -12.95 14.85
N GLU A 85 4.52 -13.42 14.44
CA GLU A 85 5.74 -13.41 15.25
C GLU A 85 6.08 -11.97 15.68
N ASN A 86 6.60 -11.82 16.91
CA ASN A 86 6.97 -10.52 17.49
C ASN A 86 5.83 -9.49 17.53
N GLY A 87 4.57 -9.95 17.52
CA GLY A 87 3.39 -9.07 17.57
C GLY A 87 3.10 -8.32 16.27
N VAL A 88 3.72 -8.73 15.15
CA VAL A 88 3.48 -8.11 13.84
C VAL A 88 2.08 -8.46 13.34
N ILE A 89 1.34 -7.46 12.86
CA ILE A 89 0.04 -7.63 12.22
C ILE A 89 0.16 -7.15 10.77
N THR A 90 -0.13 -8.03 9.82
CA THR A 90 -0.02 -7.74 8.38
C THR A 90 -1.36 -7.22 7.85
N LEU A 91 -1.36 -6.04 7.22
CA LEU A 91 -2.55 -5.44 6.61
C LEU A 91 -3.10 -6.30 5.46
N GLY A 92 -2.21 -6.90 4.67
CA GLY A 92 -2.54 -7.70 3.49
C GLY A 92 -1.49 -7.49 2.41
N ASP A 93 -1.78 -8.00 1.21
CA ASP A 93 -0.93 -7.80 0.05
C ASP A 93 -0.93 -6.32 -0.38
N PRO A 94 0.18 -5.83 -0.97
CA PRO A 94 0.21 -4.49 -1.56
C PRO A 94 -0.85 -4.33 -2.67
N THR A 95 -1.39 -3.12 -2.78
CA THR A 95 -2.24 -2.71 -3.89
C THR A 95 -1.40 -2.48 -5.14
N VAL A 96 -1.81 -3.10 -6.25
CA VAL A 96 -1.33 -2.76 -7.60
C VAL A 96 -2.08 -1.53 -8.09
N PHE A 97 -1.35 -0.51 -8.50
CA PHE A 97 -1.88 0.70 -9.12
C PHE A 97 -1.55 0.68 -10.60
N ASP A 98 -2.58 0.76 -11.42
CA ASP A 98 -2.50 0.79 -12.88
C ASP A 98 -3.58 1.72 -13.46
N ALA A 99 -3.67 1.81 -14.79
CA ALA A 99 -4.64 2.68 -15.45
C ALA A 99 -6.11 2.35 -15.13
N GLY A 100 -6.41 1.17 -14.59
CA GLY A 100 -7.76 0.75 -14.23
C GLY A 100 -8.25 1.27 -12.88
N ASN A 101 -7.34 1.67 -11.98
CA ASN A 101 -7.71 2.08 -10.62
C ASN A 101 -6.95 3.32 -10.09
N ILE A 102 -6.04 3.91 -10.86
CA ILE A 102 -5.21 5.03 -10.37
C ILE A 102 -6.07 6.21 -9.88
N ASP A 103 -7.25 6.43 -10.47
CA ASP A 103 -8.21 7.49 -10.13
C ASP A 103 -9.06 7.23 -8.89
N ASP A 104 -9.02 6.02 -8.34
CA ASP A 104 -9.75 5.66 -7.12
C ASP A 104 -9.05 6.09 -5.83
N TYR A 105 -7.81 6.60 -5.93
CA TYR A 105 -6.94 6.89 -4.80
C TYR A 105 -6.43 8.33 -4.81
N ASP A 106 -6.45 8.97 -3.64
CA ASP A 106 -6.01 10.36 -3.42
C ASP A 106 -5.03 10.44 -2.23
N PHE A 107 -3.83 9.90 -2.43
CA PHE A 107 -2.68 10.03 -1.51
C PHE A 107 -1.33 9.87 -2.22
#